data_AF-A0A965KAJ4-F1
#
_entry.id   AF-A0A965KAJ4-F1
#
_cell.length_a   1.000
_cell.length_b   1.000
_cell.length_c   1.000
_cell.angle_alpha   90.00
_cell.angle_beta   90.00
_cell.angle_gamma   90.00
#
_symmetry.space_group_name_H-M   'P 1'
#
loop_
_entity.id
_entity.type
_entity.pdbx_description
1 polymer ?
#
loop_
_entity_poly.entity_id
_entity_poly.type
_entity_poly.pdbx_seq_one_letter_code
_entity_poly.pdbx_strand_id
1 'polypeptide(L)'
;DFGYVHKGASVSNQNVAIGNKTITNASYQDTLDVSGTSTSGLVSVTGFNGLAASTNGATTNNLVVGVDSSTVGSLAGTVNLTLTSNGSAWGLANGTASRSGSGSITTSGAVYSGLGTWATNGSGSWGTFASGFGSNWGSNQGSPGLDAGYTNTDTATFGNAISSDSTVSLDGASPKLKSITFNNTSASYTLAQGSSGNITLNAGTGDSAATINVTGNHEISAVLTGSSAVNKTGTGNLTLSGVNTYSGQTNINAGTIRNGNASGALPTGTVLTLGNASDNAAGTFDLYGNNQTVAGINTAGSAGSSNKITNSLTLPATLTVTNGGNFAGKIENGGSGKVIALAVTGGNLILSNTTSDYTGGTTLASGATVTASGTQALGNGNVTVNSGATLVMQPSTVGTAGTSVTYTLNGGSTLNLKFNSVSGSGVYSNWWGQNVYNLSANAGSTYSTLNLGSTGILDLSGARNTNKISLVLDSDSGTSGIIRGSLYKFTIATLDNINWSGGDITSLFDLDLSNFRYADGSAFDSNTFYQLSFVGGDSLVLTIPEPSTYGLMLGGLALAAAAVRRQRQKKKAAEAEAKA
;
A
#
# COMPACT_ATOMS: atom_id res chain seq x y z
N ASP A 1 -32.33 -29.28 16.82
CA ASP A 1 -31.29 -28.24 16.85
C ASP A 1 -31.25 -27.55 15.50
N PHE A 2 -31.28 -26.22 15.47
CA PHE A 2 -31.14 -25.42 14.25
C PHE A 2 -29.72 -24.88 14.05
N GLY A 3 -28.84 -25.05 15.04
CA GLY A 3 -27.47 -24.54 14.99
C GLY A 3 -27.40 -23.00 15.00
N TYR A 4 -26.30 -22.48 14.47
CA TYR A 4 -26.09 -21.03 14.30
C TYR A 4 -26.48 -20.62 12.89
N VAL A 5 -27.45 -19.72 12.80
CA VAL A 5 -28.04 -19.26 11.54
C VAL A 5 -27.66 -17.80 11.33
N HIS A 6 -27.07 -17.47 10.19
CA HIS A 6 -26.82 -16.07 9.85
C HIS A 6 -28.15 -15.34 9.60
N LYS A 7 -28.26 -14.08 10.03
CA LYS A 7 -29.44 -13.25 9.75
C LYS A 7 -29.70 -13.18 8.24
N GLY A 8 -30.92 -13.49 7.83
CA GLY A 8 -31.36 -13.54 6.44
C GLY A 8 -30.99 -14.83 5.69
N ALA A 9 -30.40 -15.82 6.36
CA ALA A 9 -30.11 -17.12 5.75
C ALA A 9 -31.40 -17.92 5.52
N SER A 10 -31.47 -18.64 4.42
CA SER A 10 -32.57 -19.57 4.18
C SER A 10 -32.35 -20.83 5.02
N VAL A 11 -33.26 -21.10 5.96
CA VAL A 11 -33.21 -22.27 6.83
C VAL A 11 -34.24 -23.28 6.36
N SER A 12 -33.81 -24.52 6.13
CA SER A 12 -34.75 -25.60 5.82
C SER A 12 -35.62 -25.91 7.03
N ASN A 13 -36.93 -26.03 6.81
CA ASN A 13 -37.85 -26.47 7.86
C ASN A 13 -37.49 -27.89 8.32
N GLN A 14 -37.67 -28.13 9.61
CA GLN A 14 -37.51 -29.45 10.22
C GLN A 14 -38.86 -30.15 10.28
N ASN A 15 -38.95 -31.31 9.62
CA ASN A 15 -40.14 -32.15 9.68
C ASN A 15 -40.04 -33.08 10.88
N VAL A 16 -41.01 -32.98 11.78
CA VAL A 16 -41.14 -33.86 12.95
C VAL A 16 -42.31 -34.80 12.70
N ALA A 17 -42.08 -36.10 12.88
CA ALA A 17 -43.10 -37.11 12.76
C ALA A 17 -43.74 -37.37 14.12
N ILE A 18 -45.05 -37.16 14.21
CA ILE A 18 -45.87 -37.45 15.40
C ILE A 18 -46.80 -38.62 15.07
N GLY A 19 -47.05 -39.51 16.03
CA GLY A 19 -47.86 -40.71 15.84
C GLY A 19 -48.93 -40.91 16.88
N ASN A 20 -50.12 -41.32 16.45
CA ASN A 20 -51.17 -41.84 17.30
C ASN A 20 -51.13 -43.38 17.21
N LYS A 21 -50.30 -44.00 18.07
CA LYS A 21 -50.02 -45.44 18.00
C LYS A 21 -51.23 -46.24 18.45
N THR A 22 -51.68 -47.17 17.59
CA THR A 22 -52.77 -48.09 17.89
C THR A 22 -52.41 -49.02 19.05
N ILE A 23 -53.22 -49.06 20.11
CA ILE A 23 -53.02 -49.98 21.25
C ILE A 23 -53.77 -51.31 21.08
N THR A 24 -55.02 -51.29 20.62
CA THR A 24 -55.86 -52.50 20.45
C THR A 24 -56.39 -52.66 19.02
N ASN A 25 -57.32 -51.80 18.60
CA ASN A 25 -57.90 -51.78 17.25
C ASN A 25 -58.10 -50.32 16.80
N ALA A 26 -57.63 -49.98 15.60
CA ALA A 26 -57.64 -48.63 15.07
C ALA A 26 -59.06 -48.07 14.84
N SER A 27 -60.05 -48.93 14.55
CA SER A 27 -61.44 -48.53 14.33
C SER A 27 -62.16 -48.01 15.58
N TYR A 28 -61.58 -48.22 16.78
CA TYR A 28 -62.10 -47.75 18.06
C TYR A 28 -61.22 -46.68 18.72
N GLN A 29 -60.22 -46.16 17.99
CA GLN A 29 -59.34 -45.11 18.49
C GLN A 29 -59.62 -43.81 17.76
N ASP A 30 -59.58 -42.74 18.54
CA ASP A 30 -59.95 -41.42 18.08
C ASP A 30 -58.82 -40.75 17.27
N THR A 31 -59.19 -39.83 16.39
CA THR A 31 -58.22 -38.98 15.70
C THR A 31 -57.85 -37.82 16.63
N LEU A 32 -56.56 -37.48 16.69
CA LEU A 32 -56.08 -36.38 17.54
C LEU A 32 -55.84 -35.12 16.70
N ASP A 33 -56.44 -34.01 17.10
CA ASP A 33 -56.06 -32.70 16.63
C ASP A 33 -54.79 -32.27 17.36
N VAL A 34 -53.78 -31.86 16.61
CA VAL A 34 -52.50 -31.39 17.14
C VAL A 34 -52.47 -29.87 17.02
N SER A 35 -52.05 -29.17 18.07
CA SER A 35 -51.65 -27.77 17.97
C SER A 35 -50.32 -27.57 18.68
N GLY A 36 -49.61 -26.50 18.32
CA GLY A 36 -48.26 -26.25 18.81
C GLY A 36 -47.98 -24.77 18.92
N THR A 37 -47.42 -24.35 20.06
CA THR A 37 -46.94 -22.99 20.29
C THR A 37 -45.48 -23.02 20.68
N SER A 38 -44.68 -22.15 20.07
CA SER A 38 -43.27 -22.00 20.41
C SER A 38 -43.09 -20.94 21.51
N THR A 39 -42.19 -21.18 22.46
CA THR A 39 -41.74 -20.15 23.41
C THR A 39 -40.72 -19.19 22.81
N SER A 40 -40.09 -19.53 21.68
CA SER A 40 -39.25 -18.61 20.90
C SER A 40 -40.08 -17.95 19.81
N GLY A 41 -40.06 -16.62 19.76
CA GLY A 41 -40.72 -15.83 18.71
C GLY A 41 -40.11 -16.01 17.31
N LEU A 42 -38.95 -16.65 17.21
CA LEU A 42 -38.26 -16.94 15.95
C LEU A 42 -38.54 -18.35 15.41
N VAL A 43 -39.23 -19.18 16.18
CA VAL A 43 -39.56 -20.55 15.77
C VAL A 43 -41.04 -20.61 15.44
N SER A 44 -41.35 -20.99 14.22
CA SER A 44 -42.72 -21.20 13.75
C SER A 44 -43.06 -22.69 13.73
N VAL A 45 -44.34 -23.00 13.91
CA VAL A 45 -44.82 -24.38 13.92
C VAL A 45 -46.09 -24.46 13.08
N THR A 46 -46.09 -25.33 12.09
CA THR A 46 -47.20 -25.53 11.14
C THR A 46 -47.39 -27.02 10.83
N GLY A 47 -48.38 -27.37 10.01
CA GLY A 47 -48.56 -28.75 9.54
C GLY A 47 -49.50 -29.61 10.38
N PHE A 48 -50.34 -29.02 11.21
CA PHE A 48 -51.30 -29.71 12.08
C PHE A 48 -52.45 -30.38 11.29
N ASN A 49 -52.19 -31.52 10.68
CA ASN A 49 -53.24 -32.37 10.12
C ASN A 49 -53.72 -33.38 11.17
N GLY A 50 -55.02 -33.67 11.19
CA GLY A 50 -55.62 -34.64 12.12
C GLY A 50 -54.88 -35.99 12.11
N LEU A 51 -54.50 -36.45 13.31
CA LEU A 51 -53.64 -37.60 13.52
C LEU A 51 -54.47 -38.86 13.79
N ALA A 52 -54.82 -39.57 12.72
CA ALA A 52 -55.55 -40.83 12.80
C ALA A 52 -54.73 -41.92 13.51
N ALA A 53 -55.41 -42.84 14.19
CA ALA A 53 -54.76 -44.00 14.81
C ALA A 53 -54.10 -44.89 13.75
N SER A 54 -52.85 -45.29 13.99
CA SER A 54 -52.05 -46.09 13.05
C SER A 54 -51.32 -47.23 13.74
N THR A 55 -51.32 -48.41 13.11
CA THR A 55 -50.54 -49.58 13.55
C THR A 55 -49.05 -49.41 13.29
N ASN A 56 -48.68 -48.54 12.33
CA ASN A 56 -47.29 -48.23 11.96
C ASN A 56 -46.65 -47.15 12.84
N GLY A 57 -47.39 -46.57 13.82
CA GLY A 57 -46.87 -45.52 14.70
C GLY A 57 -46.89 -44.13 14.04
N ALA A 58 -45.77 -43.40 14.10
CA ALA A 58 -45.66 -42.03 13.58
C ALA A 58 -45.81 -41.97 12.06
N THR A 59 -46.72 -41.11 11.57
CA THR A 59 -46.80 -40.78 10.14
C THR A 59 -45.80 -39.65 9.85
N THR A 60 -45.05 -39.78 8.76
CA THR A 60 -43.99 -38.84 8.41
C THR A 60 -44.58 -37.49 7.95
N ASN A 61 -44.00 -36.38 8.42
CA ASN A 61 -44.24 -34.99 7.95
C ASN A 61 -45.59 -34.34 8.34
N ASN A 62 -46.04 -34.52 9.58
CA ASN A 62 -47.27 -33.90 10.12
C ASN A 62 -46.99 -32.78 11.16
N LEU A 63 -45.74 -32.38 11.34
CA LEU A 63 -45.38 -31.17 12.05
C LEU A 63 -44.16 -30.57 11.37
N VAL A 64 -44.24 -29.29 11.02
CA VAL A 64 -43.19 -28.55 10.35
C VAL A 64 -42.75 -27.44 11.30
N VAL A 65 -41.50 -27.52 11.76
CA VAL A 65 -40.88 -26.51 12.63
C VAL A 65 -39.94 -25.67 11.78
N GLY A 66 -40.26 -24.39 11.63
CA GLY A 66 -39.50 -23.43 10.84
C GLY A 66 -38.78 -22.40 11.70
N VAL A 67 -37.86 -21.67 11.08
CA VAL A 67 -37.11 -20.57 11.71
C VAL A 67 -37.29 -19.30 10.90
N ASP A 68 -37.63 -18.20 11.57
CA ASP A 68 -37.50 -16.86 11.03
C ASP A 68 -36.09 -16.34 11.30
N SER A 69 -35.28 -16.26 10.23
CA SER A 69 -33.90 -15.72 10.27
C SER A 69 -33.83 -14.22 9.99
N SER A 70 -34.95 -13.53 9.78
CA SER A 70 -34.97 -12.10 9.44
C SER A 70 -34.54 -11.20 10.60
N THR A 71 -34.60 -11.70 11.83
CA THR A 71 -34.20 -11.00 13.05
C THR A 71 -33.25 -11.84 13.89
N VAL A 72 -32.38 -11.19 14.67
CA VAL A 72 -31.41 -11.89 15.53
C VAL A 72 -32.05 -12.33 16.84
N GLY A 73 -31.60 -13.45 17.40
CA GLY A 73 -32.08 -13.91 18.69
C GLY A 73 -31.90 -15.41 18.92
N SER A 74 -32.32 -15.84 20.10
CA SER A 74 -32.25 -17.25 20.50
C SER A 74 -33.33 -18.09 19.81
N LEU A 75 -32.92 -19.21 19.22
CA LEU A 75 -33.82 -20.27 18.78
C LEU A 75 -34.07 -21.29 19.90
N ALA A 76 -33.34 -21.17 21.02
CA ALA A 76 -33.50 -22.05 22.16
C ALA A 76 -34.84 -21.81 22.87
N GLY A 77 -35.57 -22.89 23.10
CA GLY A 77 -36.90 -22.84 23.69
C GLY A 77 -37.61 -24.18 23.61
N THR A 78 -38.92 -24.14 23.79
CA THR A 78 -39.79 -25.31 23.74
C THR A 78 -40.95 -25.03 22.80
N VAL A 79 -41.22 -25.96 21.89
CA VAL A 79 -42.50 -26.05 21.21
C VAL A 79 -43.40 -26.93 22.07
N ASN A 80 -44.42 -26.32 22.68
CA ASN A 80 -45.42 -27.01 23.47
C ASN A 80 -46.52 -27.53 22.54
N LEU A 81 -46.76 -28.83 22.57
CA LEU A 81 -47.76 -29.50 21.77
C LEU A 81 -48.97 -29.84 22.64
N THR A 82 -50.16 -29.56 22.11
CA THR A 82 -51.43 -29.99 22.68
C THR A 82 -52.08 -30.98 21.73
N LEU A 83 -52.42 -32.16 22.23
CA LEU A 83 -53.09 -33.23 21.51
C LEU A 83 -54.51 -33.33 22.04
N THR A 84 -55.50 -33.10 21.20
CA THR A 84 -56.91 -33.07 21.61
C THR A 84 -57.68 -34.15 20.86
N SER A 85 -58.32 -35.05 21.60
CA SER A 85 -59.25 -36.04 21.04
C SER A 85 -60.41 -35.33 20.33
N ASN A 86 -60.70 -35.68 19.08
CA ASN A 86 -61.80 -35.08 18.32
C ASN A 86 -63.18 -35.74 18.58
N GLY A 87 -63.25 -36.74 19.46
CA GLY A 87 -64.45 -37.44 19.92
C GLY A 87 -65.25 -38.15 18.82
N SER A 88 -64.64 -38.46 17.68
CA SER A 88 -65.33 -38.84 16.45
C SER A 88 -65.41 -40.36 16.21
N ALA A 89 -64.68 -41.17 16.97
CA ALA A 89 -64.69 -42.63 16.81
C ALA A 89 -65.97 -43.30 17.36
N TRP A 90 -66.56 -44.19 16.56
CA TRP A 90 -67.79 -44.94 16.89
C TRP A 90 -67.58 -45.89 18.10
N GLY A 91 -68.44 -45.79 19.11
CA GLY A 91 -68.41 -46.63 20.31
C GLY A 91 -67.78 -46.00 21.56
N LEU A 92 -67.19 -44.81 21.43
CA LEU A 92 -66.86 -43.96 22.58
C LEU A 92 -68.15 -43.26 23.04
N ALA A 93 -68.60 -43.52 24.27
CA ALA A 93 -69.85 -42.96 24.78
C ALA A 93 -69.86 -41.42 24.66
N ASN A 94 -70.98 -40.91 24.15
CA ASN A 94 -71.27 -39.51 23.84
C ASN A 94 -70.74 -38.52 24.91
N GLY A 95 -69.87 -37.60 24.45
CA GLY A 95 -69.68 -36.21 24.91
C GLY A 95 -69.62 -35.97 26.41
N THR A 96 -68.46 -35.67 26.98
CA THR A 96 -68.11 -34.26 27.29
C THR A 96 -66.65 -34.06 27.73
N ALA A 97 -65.88 -35.15 27.89
CA ALA A 97 -64.51 -35.06 28.38
C ALA A 97 -63.52 -34.95 27.21
N SER A 98 -63.16 -33.72 26.83
CA SER A 98 -61.98 -33.48 25.99
C SER A 98 -60.75 -34.06 26.70
N ARG A 99 -60.29 -35.24 26.26
CA ARG A 99 -59.04 -35.82 26.75
C ARG A 99 -57.92 -35.13 25.99
N SER A 100 -57.21 -34.25 26.69
CA SER A 100 -56.03 -33.57 26.18
C SER A 100 -54.76 -34.24 26.70
N GLY A 101 -53.85 -34.56 25.79
CA GLY A 101 -52.47 -34.92 26.08
C GLY A 101 -51.53 -33.77 25.74
N SER A 102 -50.37 -33.72 26.37
CA SER A 102 -49.33 -32.74 26.05
C SER A 102 -48.03 -33.41 25.63
N GLY A 103 -47.27 -32.72 24.80
CA GLY A 103 -45.92 -33.08 24.39
C GLY A 103 -45.05 -31.84 24.27
N SER A 104 -43.74 -32.02 24.19
CA SER A 104 -42.82 -30.90 23.98
C SER A 104 -41.68 -31.29 23.06
N ILE A 105 -41.22 -30.32 22.27
CA ILE A 105 -40.02 -30.42 21.46
C ILE A 105 -39.08 -29.30 21.90
N THR A 106 -37.88 -29.65 22.32
CA THR A 106 -36.84 -28.65 22.63
C THR A 106 -36.22 -28.15 21.34
N THR A 107 -36.15 -26.84 21.20
CA THR A 107 -35.40 -26.16 20.15
C THR A 107 -34.12 -25.58 20.72
N SER A 108 -33.09 -25.48 19.89
CA SER A 108 -31.76 -24.94 20.23
C SER A 108 -31.18 -24.26 19.00
N GLY A 109 -30.20 -23.39 19.23
CA GLY A 109 -29.56 -22.58 18.20
C GLY A 109 -29.77 -21.08 18.40
N ALA A 110 -29.28 -20.28 17.46
CA ALA A 110 -29.44 -18.84 17.48
C ALA A 110 -29.35 -18.25 16.06
N VAL A 111 -30.06 -17.16 15.82
CA VAL A 111 -29.86 -16.29 14.65
C VAL A 111 -28.89 -15.18 15.03
N TYR A 112 -27.76 -15.10 14.33
CA TYR A 112 -26.69 -14.14 14.63
C TYR A 112 -26.52 -13.09 13.54
N SER A 113 -26.01 -11.91 13.89
CA SER A 113 -25.93 -10.77 12.97
C SER A 113 -24.79 -10.80 11.95
N GLY A 114 -23.64 -11.43 12.29
CA GLY A 114 -22.39 -11.28 11.52
C GLY A 114 -21.68 -9.94 11.75
N LEU A 115 -22.31 -9.04 12.51
CA LEU A 115 -21.78 -7.73 12.92
C LEU A 115 -21.27 -7.85 14.37
N GLY A 116 -20.07 -8.39 14.54
CA GLY A 116 -19.48 -8.69 15.83
C GLY A 116 -18.78 -7.48 16.45
N THR A 117 -19.11 -7.18 17.71
CA THR A 117 -18.40 -6.28 18.59
C THR A 117 -17.81 -7.09 19.74
N TRP A 118 -16.49 -7.01 19.92
CA TRP A 118 -15.81 -7.65 21.04
C TRP A 118 -16.32 -7.06 22.36
N ALA A 119 -16.82 -7.90 23.25
CA ALA A 119 -17.57 -7.49 24.44
C ALA A 119 -16.91 -7.93 25.76
N THR A 120 -15.85 -8.76 25.70
CA THR A 120 -15.16 -9.28 26.88
C THR A 120 -13.89 -8.49 27.19
N ASN A 121 -13.63 -8.22 28.46
CA ASN A 121 -12.35 -7.67 28.88
C ASN A 121 -11.27 -8.76 28.83
N GLY A 122 -10.10 -8.42 28.28
CA GLY A 122 -8.96 -9.32 28.15
C GLY A 122 -8.87 -10.05 26.81
N SER A 123 -7.90 -10.96 26.76
CA SER A 123 -7.62 -11.81 25.60
C SER A 123 -8.68 -12.91 25.43
N GLY A 124 -8.82 -13.45 24.23
CA GLY A 124 -9.76 -14.54 23.96
C GLY A 124 -9.62 -15.15 22.57
N SER A 125 -10.48 -16.11 22.26
CA SER A 125 -10.57 -16.70 20.92
C SER A 125 -11.59 -15.95 20.06
N TRP A 126 -11.33 -15.86 18.76
CA TRP A 126 -12.33 -15.46 17.77
C TRP A 126 -13.57 -16.36 17.81
N GLY A 127 -13.37 -17.64 18.15
CA GLY A 127 -14.39 -18.69 18.12
C GLY A 127 -14.51 -19.37 16.75
N THR A 128 -15.04 -20.59 16.76
CA THR A 128 -15.43 -21.34 15.55
C THR A 128 -16.82 -21.94 15.78
N PHE A 129 -17.48 -22.39 14.71
CA PHE A 129 -18.74 -23.14 14.85
C PHE A 129 -18.60 -24.43 15.69
N ALA A 130 -17.40 -25.00 15.78
CA ALA A 130 -17.15 -26.27 16.47
C ALA A 130 -16.69 -26.12 17.93
N SER A 131 -15.91 -25.08 18.25
CA SER A 131 -15.15 -24.99 19.51
C SER A 131 -15.60 -23.90 20.49
N GLY A 132 -16.59 -23.07 20.14
CA GLY A 132 -17.09 -22.01 21.03
C GLY A 132 -17.42 -20.73 20.26
N PHE A 133 -18.57 -20.73 19.58
CA PHE A 133 -19.03 -19.61 18.75
C PHE A 133 -19.64 -18.50 19.61
N GLY A 134 -19.20 -17.25 19.40
CA GLY A 134 -19.88 -16.05 19.93
C GLY A 134 -19.64 -15.67 21.39
N SER A 135 -18.88 -16.42 22.20
CA SER A 135 -18.75 -16.15 23.65
C SER A 135 -18.08 -14.82 24.02
N ASN A 136 -17.19 -14.32 23.16
CA ASN A 136 -16.48 -13.04 23.37
C ASN A 136 -17.11 -11.86 22.63
N TRP A 137 -18.15 -12.13 21.85
CA TRP A 137 -18.84 -11.17 21.00
C TRP A 137 -20.13 -10.71 21.67
N GLY A 138 -20.67 -9.57 21.21
CA GLY A 138 -21.95 -9.07 21.73
C GLY A 138 -23.10 -10.08 21.54
N SER A 139 -24.14 -9.91 22.36
CA SER A 139 -25.29 -10.82 22.37
C SER A 139 -25.91 -11.02 20.97
N ASN A 140 -26.06 -12.27 20.55
CA ASN A 140 -26.58 -12.69 19.24
C ASN A 140 -25.81 -12.10 18.03
N GLN A 141 -24.52 -11.77 18.18
CA GLN A 141 -23.71 -11.29 17.06
C GLN A 141 -22.91 -12.40 16.39
N GLY A 142 -22.49 -13.39 17.18
CA GLY A 142 -21.68 -14.51 16.71
C GLY A 142 -20.25 -14.11 16.39
N SER A 143 -19.41 -15.11 16.10
CA SER A 143 -18.05 -14.88 15.59
C SER A 143 -18.15 -14.42 14.13
N PRO A 144 -17.78 -13.17 13.80
CA PRO A 144 -18.05 -12.61 12.48
C PRO A 144 -17.15 -13.25 11.40
N GLY A 145 -17.68 -13.35 10.19
CA GLY A 145 -16.95 -13.74 8.97
C GLY A 145 -16.79 -15.24 8.76
N LEU A 146 -17.39 -16.10 9.59
CA LEU A 146 -17.23 -17.54 9.46
C LEU A 146 -18.19 -18.18 8.44
N ASP A 147 -19.27 -17.49 8.07
CA ASP A 147 -20.23 -17.99 7.09
C ASP A 147 -19.77 -17.72 5.66
N ALA A 148 -19.66 -18.78 4.87
CA ALA A 148 -19.25 -18.70 3.46
C ALA A 148 -20.28 -17.99 2.56
N GLY A 149 -21.54 -17.85 2.98
CA GLY A 149 -22.59 -17.14 2.24
C GLY A 149 -22.55 -15.62 2.42
N TYR A 150 -21.84 -15.10 3.42
CA TYR A 150 -21.93 -13.69 3.86
C TYR A 150 -20.58 -12.96 3.86
N THR A 151 -19.65 -13.41 3.02
CA THR A 151 -18.23 -13.02 3.06
C THR A 151 -17.92 -11.52 2.87
N ASN A 152 -18.89 -10.74 2.39
CA ASN A 152 -18.77 -9.30 2.14
C ASN A 152 -19.75 -8.46 2.97
N THR A 153 -20.37 -9.07 3.99
CA THR A 153 -21.36 -8.42 4.85
C THR A 153 -20.83 -8.26 6.27
N ASP A 154 -20.11 -9.28 6.77
CA ASP A 154 -19.69 -9.36 8.16
C ASP A 154 -18.61 -8.34 8.52
N THR A 155 -18.66 -7.87 9.76
CA THR A 155 -17.74 -6.85 10.28
C THR A 155 -17.31 -7.20 11.69
N ALA A 156 -16.07 -6.88 12.04
CA ALA A 156 -15.55 -7.02 13.40
C ALA A 156 -15.21 -5.66 14.00
N THR A 157 -15.69 -5.38 15.21
CA THR A 157 -15.45 -4.13 15.94
C THR A 157 -14.79 -4.41 17.29
N PHE A 158 -13.68 -3.76 17.55
CA PHE A 158 -12.84 -3.91 18.74
C PHE A 158 -12.79 -2.58 19.50
N GLY A 159 -13.72 -2.43 20.44
CA GLY A 159 -13.92 -1.17 21.17
C GLY A 159 -13.27 -1.12 22.54
N ASN A 160 -13.83 -0.28 23.41
CA ASN A 160 -13.35 -0.03 24.77
C ASN A 160 -13.65 -1.16 25.78
N ALA A 161 -13.95 -2.37 25.31
CA ALA A 161 -14.19 -3.54 26.18
C ALA A 161 -12.93 -3.95 26.96
N ILE A 162 -11.74 -3.71 26.42
CA ILE A 162 -10.46 -4.02 27.08
C ILE A 162 -9.87 -2.79 27.78
N SER A 163 -9.28 -3.04 28.96
CA SER A 163 -8.54 -2.04 29.76
C SER A 163 -7.02 -2.24 29.74
N SER A 164 -6.53 -3.30 29.10
CA SER A 164 -5.12 -3.65 28.95
C SER A 164 -4.91 -4.34 27.61
N ASP A 165 -3.69 -4.31 27.09
CA ASP A 165 -3.33 -4.97 25.84
C ASP A 165 -3.81 -6.43 25.83
N SER A 166 -4.50 -6.82 24.76
CA SER A 166 -5.22 -8.07 24.67
C SER A 166 -5.07 -8.71 23.31
N THR A 167 -4.99 -10.03 23.28
CA THR A 167 -4.87 -10.81 22.05
C THR A 167 -6.16 -11.54 21.75
N VAL A 168 -6.63 -11.41 20.51
CA VAL A 168 -7.71 -12.21 19.94
C VAL A 168 -7.09 -13.26 19.03
N SER A 169 -7.11 -14.52 19.46
CA SER A 169 -6.54 -15.64 18.71
C SER A 169 -7.53 -16.18 17.68
N LEU A 170 -7.05 -16.38 16.45
CA LEU A 170 -7.79 -16.99 15.35
C LEU A 170 -7.59 -18.50 15.25
N ASP A 171 -7.29 -19.22 16.35
CA ASP A 171 -7.05 -20.67 16.35
C ASP A 171 -8.07 -21.49 15.52
N GLY A 172 -7.72 -21.80 14.27
CA GLY A 172 -8.57 -22.48 13.29
C GLY A 172 -9.70 -21.64 12.67
N ALA A 173 -9.87 -20.38 13.09
CA ALA A 173 -10.84 -19.45 12.50
C ALA A 173 -10.28 -18.78 11.25
N SER A 174 -11.03 -18.78 10.15
CA SER A 174 -10.66 -18.10 8.90
C SER A 174 -11.74 -17.09 8.48
N PRO A 175 -11.90 -15.97 9.23
CA PRO A 175 -12.98 -15.03 8.99
C PRO A 175 -12.81 -14.28 7.67
N LYS A 176 -13.92 -14.11 6.96
CA LYS A 176 -14.08 -13.29 5.75
C LYS A 176 -14.88 -12.04 6.09
N LEU A 177 -14.22 -10.89 6.08
CA LEU A 177 -14.77 -9.64 6.62
C LEU A 177 -14.79 -8.54 5.57
N LYS A 178 -15.87 -7.76 5.59
CA LYS A 178 -15.96 -6.49 4.87
C LYS A 178 -15.10 -5.41 5.51
N SER A 179 -15.10 -5.37 6.84
CA SER A 179 -14.35 -4.37 7.59
C SER A 179 -13.94 -4.85 8.97
N ILE A 180 -12.86 -4.23 9.45
CA ILE A 180 -12.39 -4.32 10.83
C ILE A 180 -12.34 -2.90 11.39
N THR A 181 -12.89 -2.70 12.58
CA THR A 181 -12.81 -1.43 13.28
C THR A 181 -12.12 -1.64 14.62
N PHE A 182 -11.07 -0.86 14.88
CA PHE A 182 -10.51 -0.71 16.21
C PHE A 182 -10.80 0.70 16.71
N ASN A 183 -11.51 0.78 17.83
CA ASN A 183 -11.95 2.03 18.45
C ASN A 183 -11.54 2.09 19.93
N ASN A 184 -10.27 1.78 20.23
CA ASN A 184 -9.72 1.84 21.57
C ASN A 184 -8.38 2.59 21.60
N THR A 185 -8.33 3.74 22.25
CA THR A 185 -7.10 4.52 22.41
C THR A 185 -6.30 4.19 23.65
N SER A 186 -6.89 3.43 24.59
CA SER A 186 -6.32 3.17 25.92
C SER A 186 -5.52 1.87 25.99
N ALA A 187 -5.84 0.89 25.16
CA ALA A 187 -5.21 -0.43 25.14
C ALA A 187 -5.21 -1.02 23.73
N SER A 188 -4.23 -1.87 23.43
CA SER A 188 -4.05 -2.48 22.12
C SER A 188 -4.80 -3.81 21.99
N TYR A 189 -5.53 -4.00 20.90
CA TYR A 189 -5.89 -5.32 20.40
C TYR A 189 -4.80 -5.84 19.47
N THR A 190 -4.45 -7.13 19.63
CA THR A 190 -3.68 -7.91 18.67
C THR A 190 -4.57 -9.00 18.08
N LEU A 191 -4.79 -9.00 16.77
CA LEU A 191 -5.44 -10.13 16.08
C LEU A 191 -4.35 -11.12 15.66
N ALA A 192 -4.23 -12.24 16.38
CA ALA A 192 -3.17 -13.22 16.20
C ALA A 192 -3.62 -14.42 15.37
N GLN A 193 -2.73 -14.92 14.51
CA GLN A 193 -3.00 -16.10 13.65
C GLN A 193 -3.38 -17.35 14.46
N GLY A 194 -2.86 -17.49 15.68
CA GLY A 194 -3.00 -18.74 16.43
C GLY A 194 -2.45 -19.92 15.63
N SER A 195 -3.17 -21.04 15.64
CA SER A 195 -2.74 -22.30 15.02
C SER A 195 -2.78 -22.33 13.49
N SER A 196 -3.56 -21.45 12.82
CA SER A 196 -3.66 -21.36 11.34
C SER A 196 -4.59 -20.26 10.80
N GLY A 197 -5.09 -19.37 11.64
CA GLY A 197 -6.18 -18.46 11.27
C GLY A 197 -5.74 -17.27 10.42
N ASN A 198 -6.26 -17.20 9.20
CA ASN A 198 -6.07 -16.07 8.30
C ASN A 198 -7.32 -15.19 8.30
N ILE A 199 -7.14 -13.89 8.06
CA ILE A 199 -8.27 -12.98 7.82
C ILE A 199 -8.35 -12.73 6.33
N THR A 200 -9.51 -12.99 5.73
CA THR A 200 -9.77 -12.61 4.34
C THR A 200 -10.58 -11.31 4.33
N LEU A 201 -10.05 -10.29 3.66
CA LEU A 201 -10.75 -9.03 3.46
C LEU A 201 -11.49 -9.06 2.12
N ASN A 202 -12.81 -8.87 2.16
CA ASN A 202 -13.66 -8.93 0.99
C ASN A 202 -14.79 -7.90 1.10
N ALA A 203 -14.77 -6.88 0.23
CA ALA A 203 -15.83 -5.87 0.19
C ALA A 203 -16.89 -6.14 -0.90
N GLY A 204 -16.82 -7.30 -1.58
CA GLY A 204 -17.73 -7.68 -2.67
C GLY A 204 -17.12 -7.49 -4.07
N THR A 205 -17.98 -7.45 -5.09
CA THR A 205 -17.58 -7.30 -6.49
C THR A 205 -17.20 -5.85 -6.84
N GLY A 206 -16.29 -5.67 -7.80
CA GLY A 206 -15.83 -4.35 -8.30
C GLY A 206 -14.67 -3.77 -7.49
N ASP A 207 -14.38 -2.48 -7.67
CA ASP A 207 -13.31 -1.73 -6.97
C ASP A 207 -13.63 -1.44 -5.49
N SER A 208 -14.51 -2.25 -4.88
CA SER A 208 -14.87 -2.11 -3.47
C SER A 208 -13.66 -2.49 -2.61
N ALA A 209 -13.18 -1.54 -1.82
CA ALA A 209 -12.11 -1.75 -0.87
C ALA A 209 -12.66 -2.19 0.48
N ALA A 210 -11.98 -3.15 1.12
CA ALA A 210 -12.23 -3.49 2.51
C ALA A 210 -11.60 -2.43 3.41
N THR A 211 -12.28 -2.09 4.51
CA THR A 211 -11.83 -0.99 5.39
C THR A 211 -11.32 -1.54 6.71
N ILE A 212 -10.11 -1.12 7.11
CA ILE A 212 -9.60 -1.25 8.46
C ILE A 212 -9.57 0.15 9.08
N ASN A 213 -10.57 0.44 9.91
CA ASN A 213 -10.66 1.73 10.60
C ASN A 213 -9.97 1.65 11.96
N VAL A 214 -9.04 2.55 12.25
CA VAL A 214 -8.18 2.44 13.45
C VAL A 214 -8.08 3.77 14.16
N THR A 215 -8.48 3.80 15.42
CA THR A 215 -8.03 4.80 16.40
C THR A 215 -7.10 4.11 17.42
N GLY A 216 -6.18 4.85 18.05
CA GLY A 216 -5.22 4.24 18.97
C GLY A 216 -4.09 3.46 18.27
N ASN A 217 -3.51 2.48 18.98
CA ASN A 217 -2.42 1.64 18.48
C ASN A 217 -2.86 0.18 18.54
N HIS A 218 -2.86 -0.52 17.41
CA HIS A 218 -3.34 -1.89 17.30
C HIS A 218 -2.49 -2.73 16.36
N GLU A 219 -2.59 -4.04 16.49
CA GLU A 219 -1.82 -4.99 15.70
C GLU A 219 -2.71 -6.05 15.04
N ILE A 220 -2.37 -6.39 13.80
CA ILE A 220 -2.81 -7.63 13.15
C ILE A 220 -1.54 -8.41 12.81
N SER A 221 -1.30 -9.49 13.55
CA SER A 221 -0.23 -10.44 13.27
C SER A 221 -0.71 -11.64 12.45
N ALA A 222 -2.02 -11.85 12.35
CA ALA A 222 -2.62 -12.73 11.38
C ALA A 222 -2.34 -12.30 9.94
N VAL A 223 -2.27 -13.27 9.02
CA VAL A 223 -2.10 -12.98 7.59
C VAL A 223 -3.41 -12.46 7.02
N LEU A 224 -3.37 -11.26 6.43
CA LEU A 224 -4.44 -10.70 5.62
C LEU A 224 -4.36 -11.27 4.19
N THR A 225 -5.50 -11.75 3.70
CA THR A 225 -5.68 -12.38 2.39
C THR A 225 -6.88 -11.77 1.67
N GLY A 226 -7.09 -12.13 0.39
CA GLY A 226 -8.23 -11.69 -0.41
C GLY A 226 -7.84 -10.84 -1.62
N SER A 227 -8.83 -10.45 -2.42
CA SER A 227 -8.61 -9.72 -3.67
C SER A 227 -8.94 -8.24 -3.59
N SER A 228 -9.70 -7.80 -2.58
CA SER A 228 -10.07 -6.39 -2.40
C SER A 228 -8.85 -5.54 -2.04
N ALA A 229 -8.89 -4.26 -2.44
CA ALA A 229 -7.99 -3.26 -1.87
C ALA A 229 -8.22 -3.13 -0.36
N VAL A 230 -7.17 -2.77 0.38
CA VAL A 230 -7.19 -2.54 1.83
C VAL A 230 -7.08 -1.05 2.10
N ASN A 231 -8.16 -0.45 2.60
CA ASN A 231 -8.21 0.93 3.03
C ASN A 231 -7.99 1.03 4.54
N LYS A 232 -6.84 1.58 4.94
CA LYS A 232 -6.60 2.00 6.32
C LYS A 232 -7.15 3.42 6.53
N THR A 233 -8.11 3.54 7.43
CA THR A 233 -8.70 4.83 7.84
C THR A 233 -8.49 5.08 9.34
N GLY A 234 -8.91 6.26 9.79
CA GLY A 234 -8.73 6.69 11.18
C GLY A 234 -7.29 7.10 11.49
N THR A 235 -7.12 7.95 12.50
CA THR A 235 -5.83 8.58 12.83
C THR A 235 -4.87 7.65 13.57
N GLY A 236 -5.30 6.46 13.97
CA GLY A 236 -4.51 5.50 14.71
C GLY A 236 -3.44 4.80 13.89
N ASN A 237 -2.61 4.03 14.60
CA ASN A 237 -1.51 3.25 14.05
C ASN A 237 -1.89 1.77 14.01
N LEU A 238 -1.78 1.17 12.83
CA LEU A 238 -1.95 -0.26 12.61
C LEU A 238 -0.59 -0.91 12.36
N THR A 239 -0.12 -1.76 13.26
CA THR A 239 1.03 -2.63 13.00
C THR A 239 0.54 -3.87 12.28
N LEU A 240 1.12 -4.16 11.11
CA LEU A 240 0.92 -5.42 10.40
C LEU A 240 2.16 -6.28 10.58
N SER A 241 2.01 -7.42 11.27
CA SER A 241 3.15 -8.31 11.58
C SER A 241 3.07 -9.64 10.83
N GLY A 242 1.95 -9.96 10.19
CA GLY A 242 1.84 -11.07 9.25
C GLY A 242 2.45 -10.72 7.88
N VAL A 243 2.92 -11.74 7.15
CA VAL A 243 3.28 -11.60 5.73
C VAL A 243 1.99 -11.62 4.91
N ASN A 244 1.45 -10.46 4.58
CA ASN A 244 0.13 -10.37 3.95
C ASN A 244 0.20 -10.75 2.46
N THR A 245 -0.87 -11.40 1.97
CA THR A 245 -0.90 -11.97 0.61
C THR A 245 -2.15 -11.56 -0.18
N TYR A 246 -2.83 -10.49 0.22
CA TYR A 246 -3.92 -9.94 -0.58
C TYR A 246 -3.39 -9.36 -1.90
N SER A 247 -4.19 -9.39 -2.97
CA SER A 247 -3.77 -8.93 -4.30
C SER A 247 -4.18 -7.50 -4.63
N GLY A 248 -5.08 -6.90 -3.84
CA GLY A 248 -5.52 -5.51 -4.01
C GLY A 248 -4.48 -4.49 -3.55
N GLN A 249 -4.74 -3.22 -3.86
CA GLN A 249 -3.89 -2.09 -3.43
C GLN A 249 -3.93 -1.88 -1.92
N THR A 250 -2.91 -1.21 -1.38
CA THR A 250 -2.85 -0.76 0.00
C THR A 250 -3.03 0.75 0.02
N ASN A 251 -4.14 1.23 0.58
CA ASN A 251 -4.41 2.66 0.70
C ASN A 251 -4.36 3.08 2.16
N ILE A 252 -3.46 4.01 2.50
CA ILE A 252 -3.39 4.63 3.83
C ILE A 252 -4.09 5.98 3.72
N ASN A 253 -5.41 5.96 3.83
CA ASN A 253 -6.23 7.17 3.70
C ASN A 253 -6.02 8.12 4.88
N ALA A 254 -5.76 7.57 6.08
CA ALA A 254 -5.40 8.34 7.26
C ALA A 254 -4.58 7.51 8.28
N GLY A 255 -3.78 8.21 9.08
CA GLY A 255 -2.99 7.60 10.16
C GLY A 255 -1.80 6.80 9.63
N THR A 256 -1.43 5.74 10.35
CA THR A 256 -0.19 4.99 10.06
C THR A 256 -0.44 3.50 9.84
N ILE A 257 0.26 2.90 8.86
CA ILE A 257 0.57 1.46 8.88
C ILE A 257 2.05 1.29 9.22
N ARG A 258 2.36 0.43 10.20
CA ARG A 258 3.72 0.01 10.54
C ARG A 258 4.03 -1.37 9.96
N ASN A 259 5.19 -1.52 9.35
CA ASN A 259 5.73 -2.79 8.88
C ASN A 259 6.31 -3.59 10.06
N GLY A 260 5.48 -4.36 10.74
CA GLY A 260 5.88 -5.20 11.87
C GLY A 260 6.58 -6.51 11.49
N ASN A 261 6.81 -6.78 10.20
CA ASN A 261 7.40 -8.03 9.73
C ASN A 261 8.74 -7.81 9.01
N ALA A 262 9.79 -8.53 9.43
CA ALA A 262 11.13 -8.42 8.84
C ALA A 262 11.21 -8.81 7.35
N SER A 263 10.28 -9.62 6.86
CA SER A 263 10.17 -9.99 5.43
C SER A 263 9.34 -9.00 4.60
N GLY A 264 8.82 -7.95 5.23
CA GLY A 264 7.84 -7.05 4.64
C GLY A 264 6.41 -7.49 4.96
N ALA A 265 5.64 -6.59 5.57
CA ALA A 265 4.26 -6.84 5.93
C ALA A 265 3.31 -6.65 4.73
N LEU A 266 3.58 -5.69 3.83
CA LEU A 266 2.71 -5.47 2.68
C LEU A 266 3.01 -6.47 1.54
N PRO A 267 2.01 -6.90 0.76
CA PRO A 267 2.24 -7.74 -0.42
C PRO A 267 3.19 -7.05 -1.40
N THR A 268 4.16 -7.77 -1.95
CA THR A 268 5.16 -7.21 -2.87
C THR A 268 4.54 -6.63 -4.15
N GLY A 269 3.40 -7.17 -4.58
CA GLY A 269 2.64 -6.70 -5.75
C GLY A 269 1.70 -5.52 -5.47
N THR A 270 1.62 -5.02 -4.24
CA THR A 270 0.70 -3.92 -3.90
C THR A 270 1.19 -2.59 -4.45
N VAL A 271 0.27 -1.76 -4.94
CA VAL A 271 0.52 -0.32 -5.07
C VAL A 271 0.13 0.33 -3.74
N LEU A 272 1.08 1.02 -3.12
CA LEU A 272 0.88 1.75 -1.87
C LEU A 272 0.49 3.20 -2.18
N THR A 273 -0.74 3.58 -1.84
CA THR A 273 -1.22 4.96 -1.98
C THR A 273 -1.36 5.61 -0.61
N LEU A 274 -0.74 6.78 -0.43
CA LEU A 274 -0.83 7.56 0.81
C LEU A 274 -1.73 8.79 0.64
N GLY A 275 -2.61 8.99 1.62
CA GLY A 275 -3.51 10.13 1.69
C GLY A 275 -4.89 9.85 1.09
N ASN A 276 -5.77 10.85 1.19
CA ASN A 276 -7.16 10.75 0.71
C ASN A 276 -7.55 12.01 -0.06
N ALA A 277 -8.06 11.83 -1.28
CA ALA A 277 -8.49 12.94 -2.13
C ALA A 277 -9.75 13.67 -1.63
N SER A 278 -10.58 13.00 -0.82
CA SER A 278 -11.88 13.53 -0.41
C SER A 278 -11.76 14.55 0.72
N ASP A 279 -10.83 14.34 1.64
CA ASP A 279 -10.66 15.15 2.85
C ASP A 279 -9.22 15.66 3.06
N ASN A 280 -8.30 15.35 2.14
CA ASN A 280 -6.87 15.64 2.25
C ASN A 280 -6.23 15.12 3.55
N ALA A 281 -6.81 14.08 4.15
CA ALA A 281 -6.14 13.38 5.24
C ALA A 281 -4.82 12.78 4.73
N ALA A 282 -3.82 12.77 5.62
CA ALA A 282 -2.49 12.27 5.30
C ALA A 282 -2.31 10.83 5.78
N GLY A 283 -1.68 10.02 4.93
CA GLY A 283 -1.26 8.66 5.23
C GLY A 283 0.24 8.59 5.56
N THR A 284 0.59 7.75 6.52
CA THR A 284 1.98 7.42 6.84
C THR A 284 2.23 5.92 6.70
N PHE A 285 3.28 5.56 5.97
CA PHE A 285 3.85 4.22 6.03
C PHE A 285 5.15 4.26 6.84
N ASP A 286 5.20 3.51 7.93
CA ASP A 286 6.36 3.40 8.80
C ASP A 286 7.03 2.04 8.58
N LEU A 287 8.25 2.05 8.05
CA LEU A 287 9.05 0.85 7.80
C LEU A 287 9.42 0.12 9.08
N TYR A 288 9.37 0.78 10.24
CA TYR A 288 9.55 0.16 11.55
C TYR A 288 10.78 -0.77 11.64
N GLY A 289 11.91 -0.33 11.06
CA GLY A 289 13.17 -1.07 11.02
C GLY A 289 13.26 -2.19 9.98
N ASN A 290 12.20 -2.43 9.21
CA ASN A 290 12.11 -3.58 8.30
C ASN A 290 12.09 -3.14 6.84
N ASN A 291 12.73 -3.94 5.99
CA ASN A 291 12.68 -3.74 4.54
C ASN A 291 11.24 -3.99 4.02
N GLN A 292 10.86 -3.28 2.96
CA GLN A 292 9.58 -3.47 2.30
C GLN A 292 9.76 -3.38 0.78
N THR A 293 9.14 -4.30 0.04
CA THR A 293 8.99 -4.19 -1.42
C THR A 293 7.53 -3.91 -1.76
N VAL A 294 7.27 -3.00 -2.70
CA VAL A 294 5.95 -2.70 -3.24
C VAL A 294 6.03 -2.55 -4.76
N ALA A 295 4.92 -2.77 -5.45
CA ALA A 295 4.84 -2.54 -6.89
C ALA A 295 4.95 -1.06 -7.21
N GLY A 296 4.28 -0.20 -6.44
CA GLY A 296 4.38 1.22 -6.65
C GLY A 296 4.09 2.05 -5.41
N ILE A 297 4.47 3.32 -5.46
CA ILE A 297 4.12 4.32 -4.44
C ILE A 297 3.43 5.51 -5.07
N ASN A 298 2.28 5.89 -4.53
CA ASN A 298 1.46 6.99 -4.99
C ASN A 298 1.05 7.89 -3.82
N THR A 299 0.70 9.12 -4.13
CA THR A 299 -0.07 9.99 -3.24
C THR A 299 -1.46 10.25 -3.79
N ALA A 300 -2.46 10.27 -2.92
CA ALA A 300 -3.81 10.72 -3.23
C ALA A 300 -4.11 12.05 -2.51
N GLY A 301 -4.94 12.87 -3.15
CA GLY A 301 -5.30 14.19 -2.66
C GLY A 301 -4.15 15.20 -2.72
N SER A 302 -4.35 16.33 -2.04
CA SER A 302 -3.45 17.49 -2.06
C SER A 302 -2.63 17.63 -0.77
N ALA A 303 -2.60 16.59 0.08
CA ALA A 303 -1.84 16.61 1.34
C ALA A 303 -0.32 16.69 1.13
N GLY A 304 0.18 16.41 -0.09
CA GLY A 304 1.57 16.59 -0.49
C GLY A 304 2.55 15.94 0.49
N SER A 305 3.51 16.73 0.99
CA SER A 305 4.53 16.29 1.95
C SER A 305 4.01 15.87 3.32
N SER A 306 2.72 16.07 3.64
CA SER A 306 2.12 15.48 4.85
C SER A 306 1.99 13.96 4.72
N ASN A 307 1.85 13.45 3.49
CA ASN A 307 1.98 12.02 3.23
C ASN A 307 3.44 11.62 3.39
N LYS A 308 3.67 10.51 4.10
CA LYS A 308 4.99 10.22 4.63
C LYS A 308 5.36 8.75 4.54
N ILE A 309 6.59 8.48 4.11
CA ILE A 309 7.26 7.20 4.39
C ILE A 309 8.36 7.48 5.42
N THR A 310 8.34 6.75 6.53
CA THR A 310 9.23 6.99 7.68
C THR A 310 9.82 5.69 8.20
N ASN A 311 10.83 5.79 9.05
CA ASN A 311 11.31 4.68 9.85
C ASN A 311 11.31 5.12 11.32
N SER A 312 10.60 4.43 12.20
CA SER A 312 10.58 4.80 13.62
C SER A 312 11.62 4.07 14.46
N LEU A 313 12.27 3.00 13.94
CA LEU A 313 13.35 2.28 14.62
C LEU A 313 14.73 2.67 14.05
N THR A 314 15.80 2.36 14.80
CA THR A 314 17.19 2.65 14.42
C THR A 314 17.78 1.64 13.43
N LEU A 315 17.17 0.45 13.29
CA LEU A 315 17.57 -0.50 12.27
C LEU A 315 17.34 0.13 10.89
N PRO A 316 18.36 0.21 10.01
CA PRO A 316 18.17 0.73 8.67
C PRO A 316 17.15 -0.08 7.88
N ALA A 317 16.28 0.61 7.15
CA ALA A 317 15.25 -0.03 6.33
C ALA A 317 15.40 0.40 4.87
N THR A 318 15.10 -0.52 3.95
CA THR A 318 15.07 -0.24 2.50
C THR A 318 13.63 -0.35 2.01
N LEU A 319 13.16 0.70 1.34
CA LEU A 319 11.96 0.65 0.52
C LEU A 319 12.35 0.30 -0.92
N THR A 320 11.81 -0.79 -1.45
CA THR A 320 11.99 -1.20 -2.85
C THR A 320 10.70 -0.98 -3.65
N VAL A 321 10.81 -0.29 -4.79
CA VAL A 321 9.72 -0.02 -5.73
C VAL A 321 10.02 -0.71 -7.05
N THR A 322 9.07 -1.50 -7.58
CA THR A 322 9.33 -2.38 -8.74
C THR A 322 8.68 -1.91 -10.06
N ASN A 323 7.58 -1.16 -10.03
CA ASN A 323 6.84 -0.67 -11.20
C ASN A 323 6.64 0.86 -11.22
N GLY A 324 7.21 1.60 -10.27
CA GLY A 324 7.19 3.07 -10.27
C GLY A 324 6.05 3.71 -9.46
N GLY A 325 5.49 4.81 -9.95
CA GLY A 325 4.38 5.53 -9.30
C GLY A 325 4.56 7.06 -9.33
N ASN A 326 3.61 7.79 -8.74
CA ASN A 326 3.64 9.25 -8.62
C ASN A 326 3.49 9.67 -7.16
N PHE A 327 4.63 9.95 -6.53
CA PHE A 327 4.72 10.21 -5.10
C PHE A 327 5.10 11.66 -4.81
N ALA A 328 4.13 12.44 -4.33
CA ALA A 328 4.32 13.81 -3.86
C ALA A 328 4.62 13.91 -2.34
N GLY A 329 4.68 12.78 -1.64
CA GLY A 329 4.93 12.71 -0.20
C GLY A 329 6.42 12.80 0.14
N LYS A 330 6.72 12.96 1.44
CA LYS A 330 8.10 12.97 1.94
C LYS A 330 8.55 11.55 2.31
N ILE A 331 9.76 11.18 1.92
CA ILE A 331 10.48 10.04 2.52
C ILE A 331 11.46 10.62 3.55
N GLU A 332 11.42 10.14 4.79
CA GLU A 332 12.30 10.63 5.84
C GLU A 332 12.81 9.56 6.78
N ASN A 333 13.98 9.80 7.36
CA ASN A 333 14.57 8.87 8.32
C ASN A 333 13.73 8.67 9.58
N GLY A 334 12.89 9.65 9.96
CA GLY A 334 12.06 9.57 11.17
C GLY A 334 12.78 9.91 12.47
N GLY A 335 13.90 10.64 12.38
CA GLY A 335 14.69 11.14 13.51
C GLY A 335 16.17 10.77 13.45
N SER A 336 16.92 11.20 14.47
CA SER A 336 18.36 10.94 14.57
C SER A 336 18.67 9.44 14.70
N GLY A 337 19.72 8.96 14.04
CA GLY A 337 20.19 7.57 14.10
C GLY A 337 19.36 6.55 13.33
N LYS A 338 18.33 7.00 12.60
CA LYS A 338 17.47 6.16 11.77
C LYS A 338 17.82 6.38 10.30
N VAL A 339 17.60 5.35 9.48
CA VAL A 339 18.00 5.37 8.08
C VAL A 339 16.93 4.72 7.22
N ILE A 340 16.60 5.37 6.10
CA ILE A 340 15.89 4.77 4.97
C ILE A 340 16.76 4.83 3.72
N ALA A 341 16.84 3.70 3.00
CA ALA A 341 17.31 3.65 1.62
C ALA A 341 16.13 3.44 0.67
N LEU A 342 16.24 3.97 -0.55
CA LEU A 342 15.28 3.77 -1.63
C LEU A 342 15.94 2.96 -2.76
N ALA A 343 15.31 1.85 -3.15
CA ALA A 343 15.70 1.08 -4.32
C ALA A 343 14.57 1.09 -5.35
N VAL A 344 14.88 1.46 -6.59
CA VAL A 344 13.92 1.42 -7.71
C VAL A 344 14.44 0.40 -8.71
N THR A 345 13.66 -0.65 -8.91
CA THR A 345 14.09 -1.84 -9.68
C THR A 345 13.43 -1.96 -11.04
N GLY A 346 12.44 -1.12 -11.32
CA GLY A 346 11.75 -1.05 -12.61
C GLY A 346 10.68 0.04 -12.62
N GLY A 347 10.10 0.27 -13.80
CA GLY A 347 9.07 1.28 -14.04
C GLY A 347 9.58 2.71 -13.90
N ASN A 348 8.65 3.67 -13.92
CA ASN A 348 8.96 5.10 -13.75
C ASN A 348 8.40 5.59 -12.41
N LEU A 349 9.28 5.89 -11.46
CA LEU A 349 8.93 6.52 -10.19
C LEU A 349 9.10 8.04 -10.28
N ILE A 350 8.01 8.78 -10.18
CA ILE A 350 8.00 10.23 -10.11
C ILE A 350 8.01 10.66 -8.64
N LEU A 351 9.05 11.40 -8.25
CA LEU A 351 9.23 11.98 -6.93
C LEU A 351 9.08 13.50 -7.06
N SER A 352 7.88 14.01 -6.77
CA SER A 352 7.56 15.43 -6.88
C SER A 352 7.70 16.20 -5.56
N ASN A 353 8.16 15.53 -4.50
CA ASN A 353 8.41 16.14 -3.21
C ASN A 353 9.67 17.01 -3.20
N THR A 354 9.69 18.03 -2.35
CA THR A 354 10.80 18.99 -2.22
C THR A 354 11.55 18.86 -0.90
N THR A 355 11.16 17.92 -0.04
CA THR A 355 11.56 17.90 1.38
C THR A 355 12.07 16.56 1.88
N SER A 356 12.23 15.52 1.06
CA SER A 356 12.74 14.23 1.56
C SER A 356 14.13 14.38 2.21
N ASP A 357 14.36 13.67 3.32
CA ASP A 357 15.59 13.82 4.13
C ASP A 357 16.30 12.50 4.45
N TYR A 358 15.84 11.40 3.85
CA TYR A 358 16.43 10.08 4.06
C TYR A 358 17.90 10.04 3.62
N THR A 359 18.72 9.29 4.36
CA THR A 359 20.18 9.29 4.18
C THR A 359 20.76 7.97 3.71
N GLY A 360 19.97 6.90 3.62
CA GLY A 360 20.42 5.58 3.15
C GLY A 360 20.73 5.54 1.65
N GLY A 361 20.32 6.58 0.92
CA GLY A 361 20.59 6.74 -0.50
C GLY A 361 19.50 6.19 -1.41
N THR A 362 19.68 6.44 -2.70
CA THR A 362 18.76 6.05 -3.77
C THR A 362 19.51 5.24 -4.82
N THR A 363 19.06 4.01 -5.10
CA THR A 363 19.63 3.14 -6.13
C THR A 363 18.62 2.86 -7.22
N LEU A 364 18.99 3.12 -8.48
CA LEU A 364 18.20 2.77 -9.65
C LEU A 364 18.84 1.55 -10.33
N ALA A 365 18.10 0.45 -10.47
CA ALA A 365 18.54 -0.73 -11.19
C ALA A 365 18.30 -0.60 -12.71
N SER A 366 18.86 -1.52 -13.50
CA SER A 366 18.61 -1.60 -14.94
C SER A 366 17.11 -1.63 -15.25
N GLY A 367 16.65 -0.81 -16.19
CA GLY A 367 15.23 -0.69 -16.55
C GLY A 367 14.39 0.18 -15.61
N ALA A 368 14.98 0.70 -14.52
CA ALA A 368 14.32 1.67 -13.66
C ALA A 368 14.51 3.10 -14.16
N THR A 369 13.43 3.89 -14.07
CA THR A 369 13.44 5.33 -14.29
C THR A 369 13.00 6.02 -13.00
N VAL A 370 13.75 7.03 -12.56
CA VAL A 370 13.29 7.95 -11.49
C VAL A 370 13.21 9.35 -12.05
N THR A 371 12.04 9.96 -11.94
CA THR A 371 11.81 11.37 -12.28
C THR A 371 11.80 12.20 -11.01
N ALA A 372 12.89 12.93 -10.74
CA ALA A 372 13.00 13.86 -9.63
C ALA A 372 12.50 15.25 -10.04
N SER A 373 11.41 15.71 -9.42
CA SER A 373 10.79 17.02 -9.74
C SER A 373 10.86 18.06 -8.64
N GLY A 374 11.29 17.68 -7.44
CA GLY A 374 11.56 18.63 -6.37
C GLY A 374 13.03 18.64 -5.97
N THR A 375 13.43 19.69 -5.27
CA THR A 375 14.86 19.99 -5.01
C THR A 375 15.57 18.90 -4.20
N GLN A 376 14.88 18.31 -3.23
CA GLN A 376 15.40 17.22 -2.39
C GLN A 376 14.66 15.90 -2.63
N ALA A 377 14.12 15.69 -3.84
CA ALA A 377 13.33 14.49 -4.16
C ALA A 377 14.09 13.18 -3.91
N LEU A 378 15.41 13.18 -4.08
CA LEU A 378 16.31 12.02 -3.91
C LEU A 378 16.92 11.89 -2.50
N GLY A 379 16.46 12.70 -1.54
CA GLY A 379 16.96 12.70 -0.17
C GLY A 379 18.38 13.26 -0.03
N ASN A 380 19.02 12.91 1.08
CA ASN A 380 20.35 13.37 1.49
C ASN A 380 21.39 12.23 1.54
N GLY A 381 21.08 11.09 0.95
CA GLY A 381 21.99 9.96 0.81
C GLY A 381 22.65 9.91 -0.57
N ASN A 382 23.55 8.95 -0.75
CA ASN A 382 24.19 8.72 -2.05
C ASN A 382 23.16 8.31 -3.11
N VAL A 383 23.34 8.74 -4.36
CA VAL A 383 22.52 8.34 -5.49
C VAL A 383 23.35 7.46 -6.41
N THR A 384 22.83 6.30 -6.81
CA THR A 384 23.49 5.39 -7.76
C THR A 384 22.56 5.09 -8.93
N VAL A 385 22.99 5.45 -10.13
CA VAL A 385 22.29 5.14 -11.38
C VAL A 385 23.06 4.03 -12.08
N ASN A 386 22.51 2.81 -12.07
CA ASN A 386 23.17 1.66 -12.69
C ASN A 386 23.06 1.67 -14.22
N SER A 387 23.85 0.81 -14.87
CA SER A 387 23.75 0.59 -16.31
C SER A 387 22.32 0.21 -16.70
N GLY A 388 21.79 0.80 -17.77
CA GLY A 388 20.41 0.62 -18.22
C GLY A 388 19.35 1.36 -17.40
N ALA A 389 19.73 2.12 -16.37
CA ALA A 389 18.82 2.94 -15.57
C ALA A 389 18.78 4.39 -16.03
N THR A 390 17.67 5.09 -15.78
CA THR A 390 17.48 6.49 -16.17
C THR A 390 17.13 7.38 -14.97
N LEU A 391 17.93 8.41 -14.72
CA LEU A 391 17.55 9.51 -13.84
C LEU A 391 17.05 10.68 -14.69
N VAL A 392 15.78 11.03 -14.53
CA VAL A 392 15.17 12.23 -15.14
C VAL A 392 15.10 13.32 -14.08
N MET A 393 15.58 14.52 -14.40
CA MET A 393 15.46 15.70 -13.56
C MET A 393 14.52 16.69 -14.23
N GLN A 394 13.37 16.95 -13.62
CA GLN A 394 12.45 18.00 -14.07
C GLN A 394 13.00 19.39 -13.70
N PRO A 395 12.55 20.49 -14.34
CA PRO A 395 13.02 21.85 -14.06
C PRO A 395 12.97 22.19 -12.56
N SER A 396 14.13 22.04 -11.92
CA SER A 396 14.36 22.19 -10.48
C SER A 396 15.86 22.01 -10.22
N THR A 397 16.34 22.49 -9.07
CA THR A 397 17.69 22.19 -8.60
C THR A 397 17.66 20.88 -7.83
N VAL A 398 18.13 19.78 -8.41
CA VAL A 398 18.20 18.49 -7.70
C VAL A 398 19.51 18.39 -6.95
N GLY A 399 19.44 17.93 -5.69
CA GLY A 399 20.60 17.72 -4.82
C GLY A 399 20.70 18.77 -3.71
N THR A 400 21.37 18.41 -2.63
CA THR A 400 21.47 19.24 -1.42
C THR A 400 22.89 19.79 -1.27
N ALA A 401 23.08 21.06 -1.62
CA ALA A 401 24.36 21.75 -1.45
C ALA A 401 24.83 21.68 0.02
N GLY A 402 26.11 21.34 0.21
CA GLY A 402 26.74 21.29 1.54
C GLY A 402 26.62 19.95 2.27
N THR A 403 25.89 18.97 1.71
CA THR A 403 25.90 17.59 2.22
C THR A 403 26.98 16.77 1.51
N SER A 404 27.72 15.95 2.26
CA SER A 404 28.73 15.04 1.70
C SER A 404 28.05 13.83 1.06
N VAL A 405 27.49 14.01 -0.14
CA VAL A 405 26.80 12.97 -0.92
C VAL A 405 27.58 12.62 -2.19
N THR A 406 27.49 11.36 -2.61
CA THR A 406 28.03 10.90 -3.90
C THR A 406 26.90 10.58 -4.86
N TYR A 407 26.93 11.20 -6.04
CA TYR A 407 26.08 10.84 -7.17
C TYR A 407 26.90 10.00 -8.15
N THR A 408 26.61 8.71 -8.23
CA THR A 408 27.31 7.76 -9.10
C THR A 408 26.51 7.54 -10.37
N LEU A 409 27.11 7.84 -11.52
CA LEU A 409 26.58 7.51 -12.84
C LEU A 409 27.44 6.40 -13.44
N ASN A 410 26.91 5.18 -13.49
CA ASN A 410 27.62 4.05 -14.07
C ASN A 410 27.57 4.08 -15.60
N GLY A 411 28.54 3.46 -16.27
CA GLY A 411 28.52 3.30 -17.72
C GLY A 411 27.22 2.65 -18.22
N GLY A 412 26.64 3.18 -19.28
CA GLY A 412 25.36 2.74 -19.86
C GLY A 412 24.13 3.23 -19.12
N SER A 413 24.28 4.11 -18.11
CA SER A 413 23.16 4.84 -17.49
C SER A 413 22.75 6.05 -18.34
N THR A 414 21.55 6.57 -18.06
CA THR A 414 21.02 7.79 -18.68
C THR A 414 20.78 8.86 -17.63
N LEU A 415 21.31 10.06 -17.86
CA LEU A 415 20.93 11.29 -17.16
C LEU A 415 20.12 12.16 -18.12
N ASN A 416 18.82 12.30 -17.87
CA ASN A 416 17.92 13.13 -18.67
C ASN A 416 17.63 14.45 -17.94
N LEU A 417 18.05 15.56 -18.56
CA LEU A 417 17.83 16.90 -18.09
C LEU A 417 16.67 17.52 -18.86
N LYS A 418 15.58 17.81 -18.16
CA LYS A 418 14.42 18.47 -18.75
C LYS A 418 14.58 19.99 -18.83
N PHE A 419 14.11 20.55 -19.93
CA PHE A 419 14.05 21.97 -20.27
C PHE A 419 12.60 22.36 -20.55
N ASN A 420 12.16 23.51 -20.03
CA ASN A 420 10.85 24.06 -20.30
C ASN A 420 10.93 25.29 -21.23
N SER A 421 10.92 26.51 -20.69
CA SER A 421 11.08 27.76 -21.46
C SER A 421 12.31 28.53 -20.98
N VAL A 422 13.31 28.70 -21.82
CA VAL A 422 14.64 29.21 -21.43
C VAL A 422 14.88 30.59 -22.07
N SER A 423 14.24 31.64 -21.56
CA SER A 423 14.45 33.00 -22.08
C SER A 423 15.87 33.49 -21.76
N GLY A 424 16.57 34.01 -22.77
CA GLY A 424 17.98 34.41 -22.63
C GLY A 424 18.18 35.57 -21.66
N SER A 425 19.13 35.43 -20.74
CA SER A 425 19.67 36.52 -19.92
C SER A 425 21.18 36.63 -20.17
N GLY A 426 21.58 37.66 -20.91
CA GLY A 426 23.00 37.95 -21.17
C GLY A 426 23.48 37.43 -22.53
N VAL A 427 23.67 38.38 -23.44
CA VAL A 427 24.36 38.19 -24.72
C VAL A 427 25.78 38.70 -24.56
N TYR A 428 26.77 37.89 -24.89
CA TYR A 428 28.14 38.37 -25.13
C TYR A 428 28.63 37.90 -26.48
N SER A 429 29.41 38.75 -27.15
CA SER A 429 30.09 38.39 -28.39
C SER A 429 31.33 37.56 -28.07
N ASN A 430 31.49 36.42 -28.75
CA ASN A 430 32.77 35.72 -28.75
C ASN A 430 33.80 36.48 -29.62
N TRP A 431 35.04 36.02 -29.64
CA TRP A 431 36.14 36.64 -30.42
C TRP A 431 35.86 36.73 -31.94
N TRP A 432 34.92 35.92 -32.44
CA TRP A 432 34.49 35.88 -33.84
C TRP A 432 33.24 36.73 -34.13
N GLY A 433 32.76 37.49 -33.14
CA GLY A 433 31.55 38.32 -33.27
C GLY A 433 30.23 37.54 -33.25
N GLN A 434 30.24 36.25 -32.90
CA GLN A 434 29.01 35.48 -32.72
C GLN A 434 28.40 35.72 -31.34
N ASN A 435 27.09 35.85 -31.27
CA ASN A 435 26.36 35.98 -30.01
C ASN A 435 26.34 34.65 -29.24
N VAL A 436 26.83 34.70 -28.00
CA VAL A 436 26.69 33.63 -27.02
C VAL A 436 25.62 34.02 -26.00
N TYR A 437 24.61 33.18 -25.89
CA TYR A 437 23.54 33.30 -24.92
C TYR A 437 23.91 32.48 -23.69
N ASN A 438 24.19 33.18 -22.58
CA ASN A 438 24.39 32.50 -21.32
C ASN A 438 23.05 32.18 -20.66
N LEU A 439 22.71 30.90 -20.55
CA LEU A 439 21.48 30.44 -19.92
C LEU A 439 21.74 29.89 -18.51
N SER A 440 22.95 30.08 -17.96
CA SER A 440 23.29 29.60 -16.61
C SER A 440 22.40 30.20 -15.51
N ALA A 441 21.86 31.41 -15.71
CA ALA A 441 20.95 32.05 -14.76
C ALA A 441 19.59 31.32 -14.63
N ASN A 442 19.25 30.49 -15.62
CA ASN A 442 17.99 29.75 -15.64
C ASN A 442 18.11 28.33 -15.05
N ALA A 443 19.33 27.93 -14.65
CA ALA A 443 19.62 26.62 -14.07
C ALA A 443 18.81 26.40 -12.79
N GLY A 444 18.11 25.27 -12.71
CA GLY A 444 17.26 24.92 -11.57
C GLY A 444 15.91 25.62 -11.52
N SER A 445 15.61 26.50 -12.49
CA SER A 445 14.32 27.19 -12.60
C SER A 445 13.57 26.75 -13.85
N THR A 446 14.12 26.99 -15.03
CA THR A 446 13.45 26.65 -16.29
C THR A 446 14.05 25.44 -16.98
N TYR A 447 15.20 24.98 -16.52
CA TYR A 447 15.73 23.65 -16.80
C TYR A 447 16.38 23.08 -15.55
N SER A 448 16.56 21.76 -15.55
CA SER A 448 17.11 21.03 -14.44
C SER A 448 18.62 21.23 -14.27
N THR A 449 19.09 21.27 -13.03
CA THR A 449 20.53 21.32 -12.71
C THR A 449 20.83 20.47 -11.49
N LEU A 450 22.02 19.87 -11.46
CA LEU A 450 22.49 19.07 -10.33
C LEU A 450 23.36 19.93 -9.41
N ASN A 451 23.00 20.07 -8.14
CA ASN A 451 23.78 20.85 -7.19
C ASN A 451 24.34 19.98 -6.06
N LEU A 452 25.65 19.76 -6.05
CA LEU A 452 26.38 18.98 -5.04
C LEU A 452 27.25 19.86 -4.14
N GLY A 453 27.40 21.16 -4.45
CA GLY A 453 28.23 22.09 -3.69
C GLY A 453 29.70 21.67 -3.60
N SER A 454 30.37 22.11 -2.52
CA SER A 454 31.81 21.90 -2.34
C SER A 454 32.18 20.56 -1.70
N THR A 455 31.23 19.88 -1.08
CA THR A 455 31.44 18.64 -0.33
C THR A 455 30.93 17.39 -1.05
N GLY A 456 29.98 17.53 -1.97
CA GLY A 456 29.47 16.42 -2.76
C GLY A 456 30.43 16.01 -3.89
N ILE A 457 30.24 14.78 -4.37
CA ILE A 457 31.07 14.13 -5.40
C ILE A 457 30.17 13.64 -6.53
N LEU A 458 30.50 14.00 -7.77
CA LEU A 458 30.00 13.30 -8.96
C LEU A 458 30.97 12.17 -9.32
N ASP A 459 30.55 10.92 -9.14
CA ASP A 459 31.34 9.75 -9.44
C ASP A 459 30.99 9.16 -10.82
N LEU A 460 31.95 9.23 -11.72
CA LEU A 460 31.92 8.73 -13.09
C LEU A 460 32.92 7.57 -13.29
N SER A 461 33.49 7.05 -12.20
CA SER A 461 34.52 6.00 -12.24
C SER A 461 34.02 4.65 -12.78
N GLY A 462 32.70 4.47 -12.89
CA GLY A 462 32.06 3.33 -13.55
C GLY A 462 31.89 3.47 -15.06
N ALA A 463 32.09 4.66 -15.64
CA ALA A 463 31.91 4.92 -17.08
C ALA A 463 33.18 4.67 -17.88
N ARG A 464 33.04 4.21 -19.13
CA ARG A 464 34.15 3.94 -20.06
C ARG A 464 33.75 4.39 -21.47
N ASN A 465 34.72 4.59 -22.36
CA ASN A 465 34.44 4.90 -23.77
C ASN A 465 33.66 3.78 -24.52
N THR A 466 33.73 2.54 -24.03
CA THR A 466 32.96 1.38 -24.54
C THR A 466 31.59 1.24 -23.88
N ASN A 467 31.32 1.97 -22.81
CA ASN A 467 30.07 1.92 -22.06
C ASN A 467 29.82 3.30 -21.43
N LYS A 468 29.36 4.21 -22.26
CA LYS A 468 29.25 5.64 -21.95
C LYS A 468 27.97 5.95 -21.18
N ILE A 469 27.96 7.09 -20.50
CA ILE A 469 26.76 7.66 -19.90
C ILE A 469 26.01 8.43 -21.00
N SER A 470 24.72 8.17 -21.17
CA SER A 470 23.87 8.96 -22.05
C SER A 470 23.43 10.22 -21.31
N LEU A 471 23.90 11.39 -21.75
CA LEU A 471 23.38 12.68 -21.32
C LEU A 471 22.28 13.08 -22.30
N VAL A 472 21.05 13.21 -21.84
CA VAL A 472 19.90 13.58 -22.68
C VAL A 472 19.49 15.00 -22.31
N LEU A 473 19.39 15.89 -23.30
CA LEU A 473 18.71 17.17 -23.14
C LEU A 473 17.33 17.06 -23.80
N ASP A 474 16.29 17.31 -23.02
CA ASP A 474 14.92 17.00 -23.42
C ASP A 474 14.02 18.20 -23.13
N SER A 475 13.29 18.67 -24.14
CA SER A 475 12.37 19.81 -24.01
C SER A 475 10.93 19.34 -24.23
N ASP A 476 10.03 19.59 -23.27
CA ASP A 476 8.62 19.14 -23.36
C ASP A 476 7.82 19.87 -24.46
N SER A 477 8.30 21.04 -24.90
CA SER A 477 7.77 21.80 -26.05
C SER A 477 8.86 22.70 -26.64
N GLY A 478 8.53 23.55 -27.64
CA GLY A 478 9.51 24.48 -28.22
C GLY A 478 10.18 25.34 -27.14
N THR A 479 11.50 25.23 -27.01
CA THR A 479 12.26 25.90 -25.95
C THR A 479 12.37 27.39 -26.26
N SER A 480 11.41 28.19 -25.79
CA SER A 480 11.41 29.65 -25.98
C SER A 480 12.76 30.25 -25.56
N GLY A 481 13.45 30.93 -26.47
CA GLY A 481 14.80 31.50 -26.25
C GLY A 481 15.97 30.74 -26.87
N ILE A 482 15.73 29.52 -27.38
CA ILE A 482 16.68 28.78 -28.21
C ILE A 482 16.33 29.01 -29.69
N ILE A 483 17.15 29.78 -30.39
CA ILE A 483 17.01 30.19 -31.79
C ILE A 483 18.16 29.62 -32.64
N ARG A 484 17.90 29.43 -33.93
CA ARG A 484 18.90 28.87 -34.87
C ARG A 484 20.10 29.81 -35.03
N GLY A 485 21.28 29.23 -35.27
CA GLY A 485 22.51 29.99 -35.59
C GLY A 485 23.13 30.76 -34.43
N SER A 486 22.80 30.40 -33.19
CA SER A 486 23.30 31.04 -31.96
C SER A 486 24.06 30.06 -31.08
N LEU A 487 24.95 30.59 -30.24
CA LEU A 487 25.74 29.80 -29.30
C LEU A 487 25.09 29.81 -27.92
N TYR A 488 25.07 28.68 -27.21
CA TYR A 488 24.41 28.56 -25.91
C TYR A 488 25.35 28.06 -24.81
N LYS A 489 25.23 28.61 -23.60
CA LYS A 489 25.89 28.07 -22.41
C LYS A 489 24.86 27.64 -21.38
N PHE A 490 24.94 26.39 -20.93
CA PHE A 490 24.09 25.81 -19.89
C PHE A 490 24.94 25.40 -18.68
N THR A 491 24.40 25.57 -17.48
CA THR A 491 25.00 25.02 -16.26
C THR A 491 24.21 23.77 -15.85
N ILE A 492 24.76 22.60 -16.16
CA ILE A 492 24.09 21.32 -15.86
C ILE A 492 24.40 20.81 -14.47
N ALA A 493 25.50 21.27 -13.86
CA ALA A 493 25.78 20.99 -12.48
C ALA A 493 26.66 22.05 -11.80
N THR A 494 26.53 22.13 -10.49
CA THR A 494 27.35 22.95 -9.59
C THR A 494 28.01 22.04 -8.55
N LEU A 495 29.32 21.86 -8.65
CA LEU A 495 30.11 20.91 -7.84
C LEU A 495 31.60 21.24 -7.88
N ASP A 496 32.33 20.88 -6.82
CA ASP A 496 33.80 21.01 -6.77
C ASP A 496 34.56 19.70 -6.98
N ASN A 497 33.89 18.54 -6.84
CA ASN A 497 34.56 17.23 -6.87
C ASN A 497 33.96 16.29 -7.92
N ILE A 498 34.79 15.84 -8.86
CA ILE A 498 34.46 14.79 -9.83
C ILE A 498 35.47 13.65 -9.69
N ASN A 499 34.98 12.41 -9.63
CA ASN A 499 35.79 11.20 -9.70
C ASN A 499 35.63 10.52 -11.07
N TRP A 500 36.72 10.16 -11.74
CA TRP A 500 36.67 9.38 -12.99
C TRP A 500 37.98 8.59 -13.18
N SER A 501 37.97 7.61 -14.10
CA SER A 501 39.09 6.69 -14.32
C SER A 501 40.35 7.29 -14.99
N GLY A 502 40.45 8.62 -15.09
CA GLY A 502 41.49 9.31 -15.85
C GLY A 502 41.21 9.34 -17.36
N GLY A 503 42.04 10.06 -18.12
CA GLY A 503 41.80 10.34 -19.54
C GLY A 503 40.84 11.50 -19.77
N ASP A 504 40.40 11.65 -21.03
CA ASP A 504 39.44 12.67 -21.42
C ASP A 504 38.04 12.31 -20.93
N ILE A 505 37.53 13.11 -19.99
CA ILE A 505 36.20 12.95 -19.39
C ILE A 505 35.08 13.06 -20.42
N THR A 506 35.29 13.79 -21.51
CA THR A 506 34.27 13.94 -22.57
C THR A 506 34.01 12.62 -23.29
N SER A 507 35.00 11.72 -23.33
CA SER A 507 34.88 10.38 -23.92
C SER A 507 33.94 9.45 -23.15
N LEU A 508 33.55 9.83 -21.93
CA LEU A 508 32.67 9.05 -21.06
C LEU A 508 31.18 9.29 -21.35
N PHE A 509 30.86 10.29 -22.17
CA PHE A 509 29.48 10.68 -22.44
C PHE A 509 29.12 10.49 -23.92
N ASP A 510 27.88 10.07 -24.16
CA ASP A 510 27.16 10.32 -25.42
C ASP A 510 26.10 11.36 -25.13
N LEU A 511 26.04 12.41 -25.95
CA LEU A 511 24.98 13.41 -25.85
C LEU A 511 23.87 13.08 -26.82
N ASP A 512 22.65 13.01 -26.29
CA ASP A 512 21.42 12.89 -27.05
C ASP A 512 20.64 14.21 -27.02
N LEU A 513 20.43 14.77 -28.21
CA LEU A 513 19.67 16.01 -28.45
C LEU A 513 18.41 15.75 -29.29
N SER A 514 18.06 14.49 -29.53
CA SER A 514 16.96 14.10 -30.42
C SER A 514 15.61 14.71 -30.02
N ASN A 515 15.40 14.90 -28.72
CA ASN A 515 14.18 15.48 -28.15
C ASN A 515 14.33 16.97 -27.79
N PHE A 516 15.51 17.57 -27.99
CA PHE A 516 15.72 18.99 -27.76
C PHE A 516 15.22 19.81 -28.95
N ARG A 517 14.46 20.88 -28.69
CA ARG A 517 13.78 21.68 -29.73
C ARG A 517 14.14 23.16 -29.66
N TYR A 518 14.21 23.80 -30.83
CA TYR A 518 14.23 25.26 -30.92
C TYR A 518 12.88 25.85 -30.49
N ALA A 519 12.84 27.17 -30.29
CA ALA A 519 11.63 27.93 -29.93
C ALA A 519 10.49 27.76 -30.95
N ASP A 520 10.80 27.52 -32.22
CA ASP A 520 9.83 27.27 -33.29
C ASP A 520 9.32 25.81 -33.32
N GLY A 521 9.74 24.96 -32.37
CA GLY A 521 9.38 23.55 -32.26
C GLY A 521 10.17 22.61 -33.20
N SER A 522 11.01 23.15 -34.07
CA SER A 522 11.86 22.35 -34.94
C SER A 522 12.97 21.64 -34.17
N ALA A 523 13.45 20.51 -34.70
CA ALA A 523 14.52 19.73 -34.09
C ALA A 523 15.79 20.58 -33.92
N PHE A 524 16.43 20.47 -32.76
CA PHE A 524 17.71 21.13 -32.51
C PHE A 524 18.78 20.55 -33.45
N ASP A 525 19.50 21.42 -34.13
CA ASP A 525 20.61 21.01 -34.99
C ASP A 525 21.78 20.59 -34.09
N SER A 526 22.19 19.33 -34.18
CA SER A 526 23.33 18.78 -33.43
C SER A 526 24.65 19.50 -33.73
N ASN A 527 24.72 20.24 -34.84
CA ASN A 527 25.87 21.07 -35.22
C ASN A 527 25.85 22.46 -34.56
N THR A 528 24.75 22.84 -33.89
CA THR A 528 24.70 24.09 -33.12
C THR A 528 25.62 23.96 -31.90
N PHE A 529 26.59 24.85 -31.78
CA PHE A 529 27.53 24.85 -30.67
C PHE A 529 26.82 25.23 -29.36
N TYR A 530 27.02 24.39 -28.35
CA TYR A 530 26.63 24.66 -26.98
C TYR A 530 27.80 24.31 -26.05
N GLN A 531 27.81 24.97 -24.89
CA GLN A 531 28.72 24.73 -23.79
C GLN A 531 27.90 24.18 -22.63
N LEU A 532 28.23 22.97 -22.18
CA LEU A 532 27.74 22.44 -20.91
C LEU A 532 28.83 22.69 -19.87
N SER A 533 28.49 23.47 -18.85
CA SER A 533 29.41 23.85 -17.78
C SER A 533 29.08 23.12 -16.48
N PHE A 534 30.13 22.66 -15.82
CA PHE A 534 30.15 22.40 -14.39
C PHE A 534 30.73 23.65 -13.70
N VAL A 535 30.08 24.14 -12.64
CA VAL A 535 30.51 25.34 -11.90
C VAL A 535 31.07 24.93 -10.54
N GLY A 536 32.37 25.20 -10.32
CA GLY A 536 33.14 24.90 -9.11
C GLY A 536 34.62 25.23 -9.33
N GLY A 537 35.48 24.89 -8.37
CA GLY A 537 36.92 25.20 -8.40
C GLY A 537 37.65 24.82 -9.70
N ASP A 538 37.16 23.79 -10.40
CA ASP A 538 37.57 23.39 -11.74
C ASP A 538 36.34 23.37 -12.68
N SER A 539 36.22 24.35 -13.59
CA SER A 539 35.09 24.38 -14.54
C SER A 539 35.29 23.37 -15.66
N LEU A 540 34.49 22.29 -15.67
CA LEU A 540 34.45 21.34 -16.78
C LEU A 540 33.53 21.86 -17.88
N VAL A 541 34.02 21.84 -19.12
CA VAL A 541 33.34 22.37 -20.30
C VAL A 541 33.22 21.26 -21.34
N LEU A 542 32.00 20.75 -21.56
CA LEU A 542 31.69 19.90 -22.72
C LEU A 542 31.30 20.82 -23.88
N THR A 543 31.99 20.67 -25.01
CA THR A 543 31.76 21.45 -26.24
C THR A 543 31.75 20.49 -27.41
N ILE A 544 30.79 20.60 -28.33
CA ILE A 544 30.94 19.99 -29.66
C ILE A 544 31.60 21.04 -30.57
N PRO A 545 32.72 20.72 -31.23
CA PRO A 545 33.26 21.53 -32.31
C PRO A 545 32.85 20.95 -33.67
N GLU A 546 32.57 21.82 -34.63
CA GLU A 546 32.58 21.43 -36.04
C GLU A 546 33.95 20.88 -36.50
N PRO A 547 34.01 20.09 -37.59
CA PRO A 547 35.11 19.17 -37.92
C PRO A 547 36.46 19.80 -38.34
N SER A 548 36.62 21.13 -38.36
CA SER A 548 37.83 21.77 -38.91
C SER A 548 38.87 22.20 -37.86
N THR A 549 38.57 22.09 -36.56
CA THR A 549 39.45 22.59 -35.48
C THR A 549 40.08 21.45 -34.67
N TYR A 550 40.64 20.45 -35.34
CA TYR A 550 41.46 19.42 -34.68
C TYR A 550 42.81 19.93 -34.13
N GLY A 551 43.17 21.20 -34.36
CA GLY A 551 44.52 21.71 -34.02
C GLY A 551 44.67 22.48 -32.71
N LEU A 552 43.62 23.11 -32.17
CA LEU A 552 43.79 24.14 -31.12
C LEU A 552 42.96 23.95 -29.83
N MET A 553 41.79 23.29 -29.87
CA MET A 553 41.04 23.02 -28.63
C MET A 553 41.68 21.92 -27.76
N LEU A 554 42.36 20.94 -28.37
CA LEU A 554 43.17 19.97 -27.62
C LEU A 554 44.35 20.63 -26.89
N GLY A 555 44.85 21.76 -27.40
CA GLY A 555 45.90 22.56 -26.74
C GLY A 555 45.40 23.25 -25.45
N GLY A 556 44.17 23.73 -25.44
CA GLY A 556 43.56 24.36 -24.24
C GLY A 556 43.11 23.34 -23.18
N LEU A 557 42.54 22.21 -23.61
CA LEU A 557 42.08 21.15 -22.70
C LEU A 557 43.24 20.40 -22.03
N ALA A 558 44.33 20.14 -22.78
CA ALA A 558 45.55 19.57 -22.21
C ALA A 558 46.21 20.54 -21.21
N LEU A 559 46.11 21.86 -21.43
CA LEU A 559 46.66 22.86 -20.51
C LEU A 559 45.85 22.98 -19.22
N ALA A 560 44.51 22.85 -19.26
CA ALA A 560 43.67 22.83 -18.08
C ALA A 560 43.88 21.54 -17.25
N ALA A 561 43.88 20.37 -17.88
CA ALA A 561 44.19 19.11 -17.19
C ALA A 561 45.65 19.05 -16.68
N ALA A 562 46.61 19.62 -17.41
CA ALA A 562 47.99 19.77 -16.95
C ALA A 562 48.12 20.80 -15.82
N ALA A 563 47.33 21.88 -15.82
CA ALA A 563 47.26 22.84 -14.72
C ALA A 563 46.69 22.19 -13.44
N VAL A 564 45.66 21.35 -13.57
CA VAL A 564 45.10 20.53 -12.47
C VAL A 564 46.16 19.55 -11.95
N ARG A 565 46.91 18.87 -12.84
CA ARG A 565 48.02 17.98 -12.43
C ARG A 565 49.14 18.74 -11.72
N ARG A 566 49.46 19.97 -12.17
CA ARG A 566 50.48 20.85 -11.58
C ARG A 566 50.05 21.41 -10.23
N GLN A 567 48.77 21.75 -10.03
CA GLN A 567 48.25 22.15 -8.73
C GLN A 567 48.23 21.00 -7.71
N ARG A 568 47.85 19.79 -8.12
CA ARG A 568 47.93 18.59 -7.26
C ARG A 568 49.37 18.27 -6.84
N GLN A 569 50.34 18.45 -7.73
CA GLN A 569 51.76 18.29 -7.38
C GLN A 569 52.26 19.41 -6.45
N LYS A 570 51.84 20.66 -6.66
CA LYS A 570 52.18 21.77 -5.75
C LYS A 570 51.58 21.59 -4.35
N LYS A 571 50.34 21.11 -4.26
CA LYS A 571 49.70 20.81 -2.97
C LYS A 571 50.40 19.66 -2.24
N LYS A 572 50.75 18.58 -2.95
CA LYS A 572 51.56 17.48 -2.39
C LYS A 572 52.96 17.91 -1.97
N ALA A 573 53.59 18.81 -2.73
CA ALA A 573 54.90 19.36 -2.38
C ALA A 573 54.81 20.24 -1.13
N ALA A 574 53.81 21.13 -1.04
CA ALA A 574 53.59 21.96 0.14
C ALA A 574 53.24 21.13 1.39
N GLU A 575 52.46 20.05 1.25
CA GLU A 575 52.15 19.12 2.35
C GLU A 575 53.37 18.29 2.78
N ALA A 576 54.28 17.98 1.86
CA ALA A 576 55.54 17.30 2.17
C ALA A 576 56.55 18.25 2.85
N GLU A 577 56.60 19.51 2.43
CA GLU A 577 57.47 20.56 2.99
C GLU A 577 56.98 21.06 4.36
N ALA A 578 55.67 20.96 4.65
CA ALA A 578 55.12 21.19 5.98
C ALA A 578 55.26 19.99 6.95
N LYS A 579 55.63 18.81 6.43
CA LYS A 579 55.88 17.58 7.21
C LYS A 579 57.38 17.30 7.45
N ALA A 580 58.25 17.92 6.67
CA ALA A 580 59.70 17.94 6.88
C ALA A 580 60.07 19.12 7.78
#